data_AF-A0A1Z9XZM4-F1
#
_entry.id   AF-A0A1Z9XZM4-F1
#
_cell.length_a   1.000
_cell.length_b   1.000
_cell.length_c   1.000
_cell.angle_alpha   90.00
_cell.angle_beta   90.00
_cell.angle_gamma   90.00
#
_symmetry.space_group_name_H-M   'P 1'
#
loop_
_entity.id
_entity.type
_entity.pdbx_description
1 polymer ?
#
loop_
_entity_poly.entity_id
_entity_poly.type
_entity_poly.pdbx_seq_one_letter_code
_entity_poly.pdbx_strand_id
1 'polypeptide(L)'
;MSGDIPAGSFCRCGWGRNCRVNEVDAIAVSREAMQTILMVSGPIMGVALLTGLLISLFQALTQLQEMTLVFVPKILVVFIALLTFAPFMLSQLTSFVTSLTDRIIGLG
;
A
#
# COMPACT_ATOMS: atom_id res chain seq x y z
N MET A 1 -16.34 -11.09 -12.32
CA MET A 1 -16.20 -12.55 -12.25
C MET A 1 -15.31 -12.99 -13.40
N SER A 2 -14.30 -13.77 -13.04
CA SER A 2 -13.25 -14.48 -13.80
C SER A 2 -13.31 -14.61 -15.32
N GLY A 3 -12.12 -14.53 -15.95
CA GLY A 3 -11.81 -14.91 -17.33
C GLY A 3 -11.86 -13.68 -18.25
N ASP A 4 -10.78 -13.18 -18.85
CA ASP A 4 -9.67 -13.88 -19.48
C ASP A 4 -8.36 -13.11 -19.30
N ILE A 5 -7.33 -13.81 -18.85
CA ILE A 5 -5.93 -13.44 -19.13
C ILE A 5 -5.60 -14.11 -20.46
N PRO A 6 -5.50 -13.38 -21.59
CA PRO A 6 -4.91 -13.93 -22.80
C PRO A 6 -3.41 -14.10 -22.56
N ALA A 7 -2.98 -15.33 -22.31
CA ALA A 7 -1.59 -15.77 -22.31
C ALA A 7 -0.98 -15.62 -23.73
N GLY A 8 -0.71 -14.39 -24.17
CA GLY A 8 -0.24 -14.12 -25.52
C GLY A 8 0.41 -12.76 -25.80
N SER A 9 0.41 -11.80 -24.86
CA SER A 9 1.06 -10.48 -25.03
C SER A 9 2.48 -10.39 -24.46
N PHE A 10 2.95 -11.40 -23.73
CA PHE A 10 4.33 -11.48 -23.22
C PHE A 10 5.36 -11.78 -24.32
N CYS A 11 4.92 -12.16 -25.51
CA CYS A 11 5.77 -12.52 -26.65
C CYS A 11 5.85 -11.42 -27.73
N ARG A 12 5.70 -10.13 -27.36
CA ARG A 12 5.95 -9.02 -28.30
C ARG A 12 6.90 -7.91 -27.81
N CYS A 13 7.62 -8.17 -26.71
CA CYS A 13 8.85 -7.48 -26.32
C CYS A 13 10.00 -8.50 -26.11
N GLY A 14 10.05 -9.53 -26.95
CA GLY A 14 11.06 -10.58 -26.85
C GLY A 14 12.41 -10.25 -27.49
N TRP A 15 12.52 -9.25 -28.38
CA TRP A 15 13.79 -8.99 -29.08
C TRP A 15 13.77 -7.65 -29.84
N GLY A 16 14.65 -6.71 -29.45
CA GLY A 16 15.19 -5.72 -30.39
C GLY A 16 14.37 -4.48 -30.72
N ARG A 17 13.70 -3.81 -29.77
CA ARG A 17 13.31 -2.41 -29.94
C ARG A 17 13.70 -1.54 -28.76
N ASN A 18 14.24 -0.38 -29.12
CA ASN A 18 14.80 0.69 -28.33
C ASN A 18 13.81 1.16 -27.22
N CYS A 19 13.93 0.65 -25.99
CA CYS A 19 13.30 1.27 -24.81
C CYS A 19 14.06 2.54 -24.46
N ARG A 20 13.86 3.60 -25.26
CA ARG A 20 14.45 4.91 -24.99
C ARG A 20 13.57 5.62 -23.95
N VAL A 21 13.88 5.43 -22.67
CA VAL A 21 13.35 6.27 -21.60
C VAL A 21 13.83 7.69 -21.85
N ASN A 22 12.91 8.58 -22.23
CA ASN A 22 13.23 9.98 -22.46
C ASN A 22 13.34 10.71 -21.10
N GLU A 23 14.10 11.80 -21.03
CA GLU A 23 14.21 12.62 -19.81
C GLU A 23 12.84 13.14 -19.35
N VAL A 24 11.96 13.44 -20.31
CA VAL A 24 10.59 13.90 -20.02
C VAL A 24 9.69 12.81 -19.41
N ASP A 25 9.89 11.53 -19.75
CA ASP A 25 9.10 10.43 -19.20
C ASP A 25 9.50 10.15 -17.75
N ALA A 26 10.81 10.22 -17.46
CA ALA A 26 11.33 10.10 -16.10
C ALA A 26 10.82 11.24 -15.18
N ILE A 27 10.75 12.47 -15.70
CA ILE A 27 10.21 13.63 -14.96
C ILE A 27 8.69 13.49 -14.73
N ALA A 28 7.93 12.97 -15.70
CA ALA A 28 6.50 12.74 -15.56
C ALA A 28 6.19 11.67 -14.50
N VAL A 29 6.89 10.54 -14.53
CA VAL A 29 6.71 9.44 -13.56
C VAL A 29 7.08 9.88 -12.14
N SER A 30 8.15 10.65 -11.98
CA SER A 30 8.57 11.15 -10.67
C SER A 30 7.59 12.18 -10.08
N ARG A 31 7.08 13.11 -10.89
CA ARG A 31 6.04 14.07 -10.46
C ARG A 31 4.77 13.36 -10.01
N GLU A 32 4.34 12.35 -10.74
CA GLU A 32 3.15 11.59 -10.43
C GLU A 32 3.33 10.70 -9.20
N ALA A 33 4.50 10.06 -9.06
CA ALA A 33 4.84 9.31 -7.86
C ALA A 33 4.79 10.21 -6.62
N MET A 34 5.34 11.43 -6.67
CA MET A 34 5.22 12.39 -5.57
C MET A 34 3.76 12.75 -5.27
N GLN A 35 2.94 12.98 -6.29
CA GLN A 35 1.53 13.31 -6.12
C GLN A 35 0.73 12.14 -5.52
N THR A 36 0.99 10.91 -5.96
CA THR A 36 0.38 9.69 -5.39
C THR A 36 0.79 9.51 -3.94
N ILE A 37 2.07 9.68 -3.60
CA ILE A 37 2.55 9.58 -2.21
C ILE A 37 1.89 10.65 -1.33
N LEU A 38 1.67 11.86 -1.84
CA LEU A 38 0.98 12.93 -1.12
C LEU A 38 -0.50 12.59 -0.86
N MET A 39 -1.19 12.05 -1.86
CA MET A 39 -2.59 11.60 -1.72
C MET A 39 -2.74 10.35 -0.85
N VAL A 40 -1.72 9.49 -0.79
CA VAL A 40 -1.68 8.30 0.06
C VAL A 40 -1.33 8.65 1.50
N SER A 41 -0.42 9.61 1.71
CA SER A 41 0.03 9.99 3.05
C SER A 41 -1.04 10.71 3.88
N GLY A 42 -1.96 11.44 3.22
CA GLY A 42 -3.10 12.10 3.87
C GLY A 42 -4.00 11.15 4.67
N PRO A 43 -4.65 10.15 4.04
CA PRO A 43 -5.51 9.22 4.74
C PRO A 43 -4.72 8.25 5.65
N ILE A 44 -3.50 7.85 5.27
CA ILE A 44 -2.74 6.88 6.09
C ILE A 44 -2.31 7.48 7.44
N MET A 45 -1.96 8.77 7.48
CA MET A 45 -1.65 9.46 8.74
C MET A 45 -2.89 9.54 9.64
N GLY A 46 -4.06 9.84 9.08
CA GLY A 46 -5.30 9.91 9.85
C GLY A 46 -5.68 8.56 10.46
N VAL A 47 -5.62 7.48 9.67
CA VAL A 47 -5.91 6.13 10.16
C VAL A 47 -4.88 5.71 11.21
N ALA A 48 -3.59 5.99 10.99
CA ALA A 48 -2.52 5.60 11.92
C ALA A 48 -2.65 6.31 13.28
N LEU A 49 -2.99 7.60 13.27
CA LEU A 49 -3.26 8.37 14.48
C LEU A 49 -4.48 7.82 15.23
N LEU A 50 -5.59 7.56 14.53
CA LEU A 50 -6.81 7.04 15.15
C LEU A 50 -6.58 5.67 15.81
N THR A 51 -5.95 4.74 15.11
CA THR A 51 -5.66 3.42 15.67
C THR A 51 -4.63 3.48 16.79
N GLY A 52 -3.58 4.30 16.64
CA GLY A 52 -2.56 4.47 17.68
C GLY A 52 -3.13 5.07 18.96
N LEU A 53 -4.00 6.07 18.82
CA LEU A 53 -4.72 6.70 19.94
C LEU A 53 -5.59 5.67 20.66
N LEU A 54 -6.42 4.91 19.93
CA LEU A 54 -7.27 3.87 20.51
C LEU A 54 -6.45 2.86 21.31
N ILE A 55 -5.35 2.35 20.75
CA ILE A 55 -4.50 1.35 21.43
C ILE A 55 -3.86 1.93 22.70
N SER A 56 -3.34 3.16 22.64
CA SER A 56 -2.75 3.82 23.81
C SER A 56 -3.77 4.07 24.91
N LEU A 57 -5.01 4.36 24.54
CA LEU A 57 -6.10 4.61 25.47
C LEU A 57 -6.59 3.30 26.10
N PHE A 58 -6.77 2.24 25.32
CA PHE A 58 -7.13 0.91 25.86
C PHE A 58 -6.05 0.37 26.80
N GLN A 59 -4.77 0.62 26.52
CA GLN A 59 -3.70 0.25 27.43
C GLN A 59 -3.71 1.09 28.73
N ALA A 60 -4.20 2.34 28.68
CA ALA A 60 -4.25 3.26 29.83
C ALA A 60 -5.52 3.14 30.68
N LEU A 61 -6.66 2.80 30.08
CA LEU A 61 -7.96 2.73 30.75
C LEU A 61 -8.15 1.46 31.59
N THR A 62 -7.44 0.37 31.28
CA THR A 62 -7.56 -0.90 32.01
C THR A 62 -6.54 -1.04 33.13
N GLN A 63 -6.24 0.03 33.88
CA GLN A 63 -5.32 0.03 35.04
C GLN A 63 -5.82 -0.87 36.20
N LEU A 64 -5.89 -2.19 35.95
CA LEU A 64 -5.95 -3.25 36.94
C LEU A 64 -4.74 -4.16 36.72
N GLN A 65 -3.97 -4.27 37.79
CA GLN A 65 -2.53 -4.48 37.84
C GLN A 65 -2.16 -5.95 38.02
N GLU A 66 -2.66 -6.84 37.17
CA GLU A 66 -2.21 -8.25 37.15
C GLU A 66 -1.36 -8.47 35.89
N MET A 67 -0.04 -8.36 36.03
CA MET A 67 0.97 -8.39 34.95
C MET A 67 0.89 -9.63 34.02
N THR A 68 0.09 -10.64 34.36
CA THR A 68 -0.12 -11.87 33.56
C THR A 68 -1.35 -11.79 32.65
N LEU A 69 -2.43 -11.09 33.04
CA LEU A 69 -3.68 -11.06 32.27
C LEU A 69 -3.70 -9.97 31.20
N VAL A 70 -2.84 -8.94 31.30
CA VAL A 70 -2.77 -7.82 30.34
C VAL A 70 -1.99 -8.19 29.06
N PHE A 71 -1.24 -9.29 29.09
CA PHE A 71 -0.47 -9.75 27.92
C PHE A 71 -1.37 -10.24 26.77
N VAL A 72 -2.45 -10.96 27.10
CA VAL A 72 -3.35 -11.57 26.10
C VAL A 72 -4.23 -10.53 25.38
N PRO A 73 -4.91 -9.59 26.07
CA PRO A 73 -5.70 -8.54 25.42
C PRO A 73 -4.83 -7.64 24.53
N LYS A 74 -3.60 -7.33 24.94
CA LYS A 74 -2.69 -6.47 24.17
C LYS A 74 -2.29 -7.10 22.84
N ILE A 75 -1.99 -8.39 22.81
CA ILE A 75 -1.66 -9.12 21.56
C ILE A 75 -2.87 -9.17 20.64
N LEU A 76 -4.07 -9.47 21.16
CA LEU A 76 -5.31 -9.48 20.36
C LEU A 76 -5.59 -8.13 19.70
N VAL A 77 -5.48 -7.04 20.45
CA VAL A 77 -5.70 -5.68 19.94
C VAL A 77 -4.70 -5.34 18.83
N VAL A 78 -3.40 -5.63 19.03
CA VAL A 78 -2.37 -5.42 18.00
C VAL A 78 -2.60 -6.30 16.78
N PHE A 79 -3.04 -7.55 16.96
CA PHE A 79 -3.33 -8.48 15.88
C PHE A 79 -4.49 -7.98 15.00
N ILE A 80 -5.57 -7.51 15.61
CA ILE A 80 -6.72 -6.93 14.90
C ILE A 80 -6.32 -5.62 14.19
N ALA A 81 -5.51 -4.78 14.84
CA ALA A 81 -4.99 -3.56 14.23
C ALA A 81 -4.14 -3.87 12.99
N LEU A 82 -3.24 -4.85 13.07
CA LEU A 82 -2.42 -5.31 11.94
C LEU A 82 -3.27 -5.89 10.81
N LEU A 83 -4.26 -6.74 11.13
CA LEU A 83 -5.17 -7.31 10.12
C LEU A 83 -6.00 -6.24 9.40
N THR A 84 -6.31 -5.14 10.07
CA THR A 84 -7.05 -4.02 9.46
C THR A 84 -6.12 -3.11 8.64
N PHE A 85 -4.89 -2.90 9.11
CA PHE A 85 -3.90 -2.07 8.41
C PHE A 85 -3.27 -2.74 7.19
N ALA A 86 -3.08 -4.06 7.24
CA ALA A 86 -2.48 -4.84 6.16
C ALA A 86 -3.20 -4.65 4.81
N PRO A 87 -4.52 -4.86 4.67
CA PRO A 87 -5.20 -4.70 3.38
C PRO A 87 -5.21 -3.25 2.90
N PHE A 88 -5.22 -2.27 3.82
CA PHE A 88 -5.19 -0.85 3.46
C PHE A 88 -3.86 -0.45 2.81
N MET A 89 -2.73 -0.89 3.39
CA MET A 89 -1.41 -0.62 2.85
C MET A 89 -1.21 -1.30 1.49
N LEU A 90 -1.71 -2.54 1.36
CA LEU A 90 -1.72 -3.29 0.10
C LEU A 90 -2.51 -2.56 -1.00
N SER A 91 -3.70 -2.03 -0.72
CA SER A 91 -4.54 -1.31 -1.68
C SER A 91 -3.81 -0.10 -2.31
N GLN A 92 -3.04 0.64 -1.53
CA GLN A 92 -2.31 1.80 -2.06
C GLN A 92 -1.08 1.41 -2.85
N LEU A 93 -0.36 0.37 -2.41
CA LEU A 93 0.76 -0.17 -3.18
C LEU A 93 0.30 -0.71 -4.54
N THR A 94 -0.79 -1.48 -4.57
CA THR A 94 -1.33 -2.03 -5.82
C THR A 94 -1.83 -0.94 -6.77
N SER A 95 -2.42 0.13 -6.24
CA SER A 95 -2.84 1.28 -7.05
C SER A 95 -1.66 1.96 -7.74
N PHE A 96 -0.55 2.17 -7.02
CA PHE A 96 0.67 2.74 -7.57
C PHE A 96 1.32 1.82 -8.62
N VAL A 97 1.43 0.52 -8.31
CA VAL A 97 2.01 -0.48 -9.24
C VAL A 97 1.18 -0.59 -10.52
N THR A 98 -0.14 -0.49 -10.43
CA THR A 98 -1.03 -0.52 -11.61
C THR A 98 -0.80 0.71 -12.48
N SER A 99 -0.72 1.92 -11.91
CA SER A 99 -0.40 3.14 -12.66
C SER A 99 0.96 3.10 -13.34
N LEU A 100 1.98 2.53 -12.68
CA LEU A 100 3.29 2.32 -13.30
C LEU A 100 3.24 1.32 -14.45
N THR A 101 2.51 0.22 -14.26
CA THR A 101 2.39 -0.85 -15.27
C THR A 101 1.64 -0.37 -16.51
N ASP A 102 0.58 0.41 -16.34
CA ASP A 102 -0.18 1.02 -17.45
C ASP A 102 0.72 1.95 -18.30
N ARG A 103 1.56 2.76 -17.66
CA ARG A 103 2.52 3.63 -18.34
C ARG A 103 3.61 2.86 -19.10
N ILE A 104 4.07 1.74 -18.55
CA ILE A 104 5.07 0.88 -19.22
C ILE A 104 4.45 0.19 -20.44
N ILE A 105 3.18 -0.24 -20.36
CA ILE A 105 2.48 -0.94 -21.46
C ILE A 105 1.99 0.05 -22.53
N GLY A 106 1.54 1.26 -22.15
CA GLY A 106 1.08 2.31 -23.06
C GLY A 106 2.18 2.97 -23.90
N LEU A 107 3.46 2.75 -23.55
CA LEU A 107 4.63 3.14 -24.34
C LEU A 107 5.07 2.07 -25.36
N GLY A 108 4.34 0.95 -25.46
CA GLY A 108 4.66 -0.22 -26.32
C GLY A 108 3.81 -0.33 -27.59
#